data_AF-A0AA36J2L5-F1
#
_entry.id   AF-A0AA36J2L5-F1
#
_cell.length_a   1.000
_cell.length_b   1.000
_cell.length_c   1.000
_cell.angle_alpha   90.00
_cell.angle_beta   90.00
_cell.angle_gamma   90.00
#
_symmetry.space_group_name_H-M   'P 1'
#
loop_
_entity.id
_entity.type
_entity.pdbx_description
1 polymer ?
#
loop_
_entity_poly.entity_id
_entity_poly.type
_entity_poly.pdbx_seq_one_letter_code
_entity_poly.pdbx_strand_id
1 'polypeptide(L)'
;MARKRKLMAQLELCGLDKEANRLMTEKSSSALVADQCQKLCDQLLRQVELQQELSRLMDEEETLHSEISKRLADAQDLEGKLMAKELLMRLRTEAQAVNAGRTIALRD
;
A
#
# COMPACT_ATOMS: atom_id res chain seq x y z
N MET A 1 0.46 -23.45 35.30
CA MET A 1 0.98 -23.90 33.98
C MET A 1 0.28 -23.24 32.79
N ALA A 2 -1.05 -23.25 32.66
CA ALA A 2 -1.76 -22.72 31.48
C ALA A 2 -1.49 -21.23 31.18
N ARG A 3 -1.49 -20.36 32.19
CA ARG A 3 -1.21 -18.92 32.02
C ARG A 3 0.19 -18.63 31.48
N LYS A 4 1.21 -19.38 31.93
CA LYS A 4 2.60 -19.26 31.44
C LYS A 4 2.71 -19.64 29.96
N ARG A 5 2.03 -20.70 29.52
CA ARG A 5 2.02 -21.09 28.09
C ARG A 5 1.35 -20.04 27.22
N LYS A 6 0.22 -19.48 27.69
CA LYS A 6 -0.49 -18.43 26.95
C LYS A 6 0.37 -17.16 26.80
N LEU A 7 1.07 -16.76 27.86
CA LEU A 7 2.00 -15.63 27.81
C LEU A 7 3.18 -15.90 26.85
N MET A 8 3.77 -17.10 26.90
CA MET A 8 4.86 -17.47 25.99
C MET A 8 4.43 -17.45 24.52
N ALA A 9 3.24 -17.97 24.22
CA ALA A 9 2.70 -17.92 22.86
C ALA A 9 2.48 -16.49 22.36
N GLN A 10 2.05 -15.57 23.24
CA GLN A 10 1.92 -14.16 22.88
C GLN A 10 3.27 -13.47 22.66
N LEU A 11 4.28 -13.79 23.48
CA LEU A 11 5.64 -13.27 23.30
C LEU A 11 6.28 -13.78 22.02
N GLU A 12 5.99 -15.02 21.63
CA GLU A 12 6.43 -15.62 20.37
C GLU A 12 5.80 -14.94 19.15
N LEU A 13 4.50 -14.63 19.19
CA LEU A 13 3.82 -13.83 18.15
C LEU A 13 4.39 -12.41 18.02
N CYS A 14 4.97 -11.89 19.10
CA CYS A 14 5.67 -10.60 19.12
C CYS A 14 7.18 -10.72 18.80
N GLY A 15 7.72 -11.91 18.58
CA GLY A 15 9.15 -12.12 18.34
C GLY A 15 10.06 -11.87 19.55
N LEU A 16 9.49 -11.89 20.76
CA LEU A 16 10.18 -11.63 22.04
C LEU A 16 10.49 -12.93 22.82
N ASP A 17 10.30 -14.10 22.20
CA ASP A 17 10.51 -15.42 22.82
C ASP A 17 11.94 -15.62 23.33
N LYS A 18 12.94 -15.17 22.56
CA LYS A 18 14.36 -15.27 22.94
C LYS A 18 14.70 -14.40 24.14
N GLU A 19 14.20 -13.17 24.16
CA GLU A 19 14.44 -12.21 25.24
C GLU A 19 13.72 -12.65 26.53
N ALA A 20 12.47 -13.11 26.40
CA ALA A 20 11.70 -13.67 27.51
C ALA A 20 12.34 -14.92 28.12
N ASN A 21 12.88 -15.81 27.29
CA ASN A 21 13.59 -17.00 27.76
C ASN A 21 14.90 -16.62 28.49
N ARG A 22 15.64 -15.62 27.99
CA ARG A 22 16.84 -15.09 28.63
C ARG A 22 16.55 -14.56 30.04
N LEU A 23 15.52 -13.71 30.15
CA LEU A 23 15.11 -13.09 31.40
C LEU A 23 14.58 -14.12 32.42
N MET A 24 13.97 -15.22 31.96
CA MET A 24 13.49 -16.30 32.84
C MET A 24 14.58 -17.26 33.33
N THR A 25 15.74 -17.31 32.68
CA THR A 25 16.87 -18.17 33.09
C THR A 25 17.81 -17.52 34.10
N GLU A 26 17.73 -16.20 34.30
CA GLU A 26 18.56 -15.49 35.27
C GLU A 26 18.01 -15.66 36.70
N LYS A 27 18.86 -16.12 37.63
CA LYS A 27 18.53 -16.15 39.06
C LYS A 27 18.61 -14.74 39.64
N SER A 28 17.50 -14.03 39.57
CA SER A 28 17.37 -12.63 39.97
C SER A 28 16.72 -12.48 41.36
N SER A 29 17.19 -11.51 42.16
CA SER A 29 16.47 -11.09 43.38
C SER A 29 15.12 -10.46 43.01
N SER A 30 14.15 -10.36 43.94
CA SER A 30 12.79 -9.89 43.59
C SER A 30 12.75 -8.48 42.97
N ALA A 31 13.69 -7.60 43.33
CA ALA A 31 13.83 -6.27 42.73
C ALA A 31 14.34 -6.32 41.27
N LEU A 32 15.27 -7.24 40.97
CA LEU A 32 15.76 -7.49 39.60
C LEU A 32 14.66 -8.10 38.73
N VAL A 33 13.81 -8.97 39.29
CA VAL A 33 12.68 -9.58 38.57
C VAL A 33 11.64 -8.53 38.17
N ALA A 34 11.37 -7.53 39.01
CA ALA A 34 10.43 -6.46 38.68
C ALA A 34 10.94 -5.57 37.54
N ASP A 35 12.22 -5.20 37.55
CA ASP A 35 12.86 -4.44 36.48
C ASP A 35 12.90 -5.21 35.15
N GLN A 36 13.18 -6.51 35.20
CA GLN A 36 13.13 -7.40 34.03
C GLN A 36 11.72 -7.52 33.45
N CYS A 37 10.70 -7.60 34.31
CA CYS A 37 9.30 -7.62 33.88
C CYS A 37 8.90 -6.28 33.23
N GLN A 38 9.33 -5.16 33.79
CA GLN A 38 9.06 -3.83 33.22
C GLN A 38 9.66 -3.70 31.83
N LYS A 39 10.93 -4.10 31.66
CA LYS A 39 11.61 -4.10 30.35
C LYS A 39 10.86 -4.94 29.30
N LEU A 40 10.39 -6.12 29.70
CA LEU A 40 9.62 -6.99 28.80
C LEU A 40 8.28 -6.35 28.41
N CYS A 41 7.59 -5.71 29.36
CA CYS A 41 6.35 -4.98 29.09
C CYS A 41 6.56 -3.80 28.14
N ASP A 42 7.64 -3.03 28.33
CA ASP A 42 7.97 -1.90 27.46
C ASP A 42 8.30 -2.37 26.03
N GLN A 43 9.03 -3.49 25.90
CA GLN A 43 9.30 -4.12 24.60
C GLN A 43 8.01 -4.61 23.93
N LEU A 44 7.12 -5.25 24.69
CA LEU A 44 5.85 -5.74 24.18
C LEU A 44 4.96 -4.59 23.68
N LEU A 45 4.87 -3.49 24.45
CA LEU A 45 4.11 -2.30 24.06
C LEU A 45 4.63 -1.72 22.75
N ARG A 46 5.95 -1.51 22.64
CA ARG A 46 6.57 -1.02 21.40
C ARG A 46 6.30 -1.94 20.21
N GLN A 47 6.36 -3.25 20.43
CA GLN A 47 6.11 -4.21 19.36
C GLN A 47 4.65 -4.16 18.89
N VAL A 48 3.70 -4.02 19.81
CA VAL A 48 2.28 -3.87 19.48
C VAL A 48 2.02 -2.57 18.72
N GLU A 49 2.62 -1.47 19.16
CA GLU A 49 2.54 -0.17 18.47
C GLU A 49 3.09 -0.28 17.03
N LEU A 50 4.25 -0.92 16.86
CA LEU A 50 4.84 -1.16 15.54
C LEU A 50 3.95 -2.05 14.66
N GLN A 51 3.33 -3.10 15.21
CA GLN A 51 2.42 -3.97 14.47
C GLN A 51 1.15 -3.23 14.03
N GLN A 52 0.61 -2.36 14.87
CA GLN A 52 -0.53 -1.51 14.52
C GLN A 52 -0.17 -0.52 13.42
N GLU A 53 0.99 0.13 13.54
CA GLU A 53 1.47 1.07 12.53
C GLU A 53 1.74 0.37 11.18
N LEU A 54 2.33 -0.83 11.21
CA LEU A 54 2.54 -1.64 10.01
C LEU A 54 1.21 -2.01 9.35
N SER A 55 0.21 -2.43 10.13
CA SER A 55 -1.13 -2.73 9.60
C SER A 55 -1.75 -1.50 8.96
N ARG A 56 -1.66 -0.33 9.60
CA ARG A 56 -2.18 0.93 9.05
C ARG A 56 -1.49 1.28 7.72
N LEU A 57 -0.18 1.12 7.65
CA LEU A 57 0.59 1.39 6.44
C LEU A 57 0.28 0.42 5.30
N MET A 58 0.00 -0.85 5.61
CA MET A 58 -0.46 -1.82 4.61
C MET A 58 -1.83 -1.45 4.03
N ASP A 59 -2.78 -1.05 4.88
CA ASP A 59 -4.11 -0.60 4.45
C ASP A 59 -4.01 0.68 3.59
N GLU A 60 -3.11 1.60 3.96
CA GLU A 60 -2.83 2.83 3.20
C GLU A 60 -2.19 2.51 1.84
N GLU A 61 -1.24 1.57 1.80
CA GLU A 61 -0.60 1.13 0.55
C GLU A 61 -1.62 0.50 -0.41
N GLU A 62 -2.49 -0.38 0.07
CA GLU A 62 -3.54 -1.00 -0.75
C GLU A 62 -4.50 0.06 -1.33
N THR A 63 -4.87 1.05 -0.50
CA THR A 63 -5.72 2.16 -0.94
C THR A 63 -5.04 3.00 -2.02
N LEU A 64 -3.78 3.38 -1.82
CA LEU A 64 -3.00 4.15 -2.79
C LEU A 64 -2.79 3.36 -4.09
N HIS A 65 -2.53 2.06 -4.00
CA HIS A 65 -2.38 1.19 -5.17
C HIS A 65 -3.64 1.16 -6.02
N SER A 66 -4.81 1.05 -5.38
CA SER A 66 -6.12 1.11 -6.04
C SER A 66 -6.34 2.46 -6.72
N GLU A 67 -6.04 3.57 -6.05
CA GLU A 67 -6.16 4.91 -6.62
C GLU A 67 -5.24 5.13 -7.82
N ILE A 68 -3.98 4.71 -7.74
CA ILE A 68 -3.01 4.81 -8.83
C ILE A 68 -3.50 4.01 -10.04
N SER A 69 -3.96 2.79 -9.82
CA SER A 69 -4.48 1.92 -10.89
C SER A 69 -5.66 2.56 -11.61
N LYS A 70 -6.59 3.16 -10.85
CA LYS A 70 -7.72 3.90 -11.41
C LYS A 70 -7.27 5.12 -12.22
N ARG A 71 -6.36 5.94 -11.68
CA ARG A 71 -5.84 7.13 -12.38
C ARG A 71 -5.08 6.76 -13.65
N LEU A 72 -4.36 5.63 -13.65
CA LEU A 72 -3.68 5.14 -14.84
C LEU A 72 -4.69 4.77 -15.95
N ALA A 73 -5.76 4.08 -15.58
CA ALA A 73 -6.83 3.73 -16.52
C ALA A 73 -7.53 4.98 -17.08
N ASP A 74 -7.83 5.96 -16.22
CA ASP A 74 -8.43 7.24 -16.64
C ASP A 74 -7.50 8.02 -17.59
N ALA A 75 -6.19 8.01 -17.32
CA ALA A 75 -5.19 8.66 -18.18
C ALA A 75 -5.11 7.99 -19.56
N GLN A 76 -5.15 6.66 -19.62
CA GLN A 76 -5.15 5.90 -20.88
C GLN A 76 -6.42 6.16 -21.71
N ASP A 77 -7.59 6.22 -21.06
CA ASP A 77 -8.84 6.57 -21.74
C ASP A 77 -8.80 8.00 -22.31
N LEU A 78 -8.28 8.95 -21.54
CA LEU A 78 -8.10 10.33 -22.01
C LEU A 78 -7.12 10.42 -23.19
N GLU A 79 -6.01 9.69 -23.14
CA GLU A 79 -5.06 9.61 -24.25
C GLU A 79 -5.72 9.04 -25.51
N GLY A 80 -6.49 7.95 -25.38
CA GLY A 80 -7.27 7.38 -26.48
C GLY A 80 -8.27 8.37 -27.08
N LYS A 81 -8.98 9.14 -26.24
CA LYS A 81 -9.90 10.19 -26.67
C LYS A 81 -9.18 11.32 -27.42
N LEU A 82 -7.99 11.72 -26.96
CA LEU A 82 -7.18 12.73 -27.63
C LEU A 82 -6.73 12.25 -29.02
N MET A 83 -6.21 11.02 -29.12
CA MET A 83 -5.82 10.43 -30.41
C MET A 83 -7.00 10.33 -31.37
N ALA A 84 -8.17 9.89 -30.89
CA ALA A 84 -9.38 9.80 -31.71
C ALA A 84 -9.82 11.19 -32.21
N LYS A 85 -9.77 12.21 -31.35
CA LYS A 85 -10.07 13.59 -31.73
C LYS A 85 -9.11 14.10 -32.81
N GLU A 86 -7.81 13.88 -32.64
CA GLU A 86 -6.81 14.28 -33.64
C GLU A 86 -7.05 13.60 -34.99
N LEU A 87 -7.36 12.30 -34.99
CA LEU A 87 -7.69 11.55 -36.21
C LEU A 87 -8.94 12.12 -36.90
N LEU A 88 -10.01 12.39 -36.14
CA LEU A 88 -11.24 12.99 -36.67
C LEU A 88 -11.00 14.37 -37.26
N MET A 89 -10.14 15.20 -36.63
CA MET A 89 -9.79 16.51 -37.19
C MET A 89 -9.04 16.38 -38.51
N ARG A 90 -8.09 15.45 -38.63
CA ARG A 90 -7.38 15.17 -39.88
C ARG A 90 -8.33 14.71 -40.99
N LEU A 91 -9.16 13.70 -40.70
CA LEU A 91 -10.13 13.18 -41.66
C LEU A 91 -11.14 14.26 -42.10
N ARG A 92 -11.57 15.13 -41.18
CA ARG A 92 -12.44 16.27 -41.51
C ARG A 92 -11.75 17.23 -42.49
N THR A 93 -10.48 17.57 -42.25
CA THR A 93 -9.74 18.47 -43.15
C THR A 93 -9.54 17.86 -44.53
N GLU A 94 -9.25 16.57 -44.61
CA GLU A 94 -9.12 15.84 -45.88
C GLU A 94 -10.45 15.77 -46.64
N ALA A 95 -11.54 15.44 -45.96
CA ALA A 95 -12.88 15.41 -46.56
C ALA A 95 -13.30 16.79 -47.10
N GLN A 96 -12.97 17.87 -46.37
CA GLN A 96 -13.22 19.25 -46.83
C GLN A 96 -12.42 19.57 -48.09
N ALA A 97 -11.13 19.18 -48.16
CA ALA A 97 -10.30 19.38 -49.33
C ALA A 97 -10.82 18.62 -50.56
N VAL A 98 -11.23 17.36 -50.40
CA VAL A 98 -11.82 16.54 -51.48
C VAL A 98 -13.12 17.16 -51.99
N ASN A 99 -13.99 17.62 -51.08
CA ASN A 99 -15.26 18.25 -51.46
C ASN A 99 -15.03 19.59 -52.19
N ALA A 100 -14.03 20.38 -51.79
CA ALA A 100 -13.66 21.60 -52.49
C ALA A 100 -13.17 21.31 -53.92
N GLY A 101 -12.28 20.32 -54.09
CA GLY A 101 -11.79 19.89 -55.41
C GLY A 101 -12.90 19.37 -56.33
N ARG A 102 -13.84 18.58 -55.80
CA ARG A 102 -15.04 18.13 -56.54
C ARG A 102 -15.94 19.28 -56.98
N THR A 103 -16.09 20.31 -56.14
CA THR A 103 -16.93 21.48 -56.47
C THR A 103 -16.33 22.31 -57.60
N ILE A 104 -15.00 22.36 -57.69
CA ILE A 104 -14.28 23.02 -58.79
C ILE A 104 -14.45 22.22 -60.09
N ALA A 105 -14.23 20.89 -60.03
CA ALA A 105 -14.35 20.00 -61.20
C ALA A 105 -15.78 19.88 -61.79
N LEU A 106 -16.82 20.30 -61.07
CA LEU A 106 -18.21 20.34 -61.56
C LEU A 106 -18.60 21.69 -62.18
N ARG A 107 -17.72 22.70 -62.12
CA ARG A 107 -17.95 24.05 -62.67
C ARG A 107 -17.24 24.29 -63.99
N ASP A 108 -16.27 23.45 -64.34
CA ASP A 108 -15.60 23.40 -65.65
C ASP A 108 -16.31 22.40 -66.57
#